data_AF-A0A5R9A7Q9-F1
#
_entry.id   AF-A0A5R9A7Q9-F1
#
_cell.length_a   1.000
_cell.length_b   1.000
_cell.length_c   1.000
_cell.angle_alpha   90.00
_cell.angle_beta   90.00
_cell.angle_gamma   90.00
#
_symmetry.space_group_name_H-M   'P 1'
#
loop_
_entity.id
_entity.type
_entity.pdbx_description
1 polymer ?
#
loop_
_entity_poly.entity_id
_entity_poly.type
_entity_poly.pdbx_seq_one_letter_code
_entity_poly.pdbx_strand_id
1 'polypeptide(L)'
;MKTKFLEPVWVELVPDQLEDGKLYISEKYATAIHKCCCGCGEEVVTPLSPADWRIIRTGQAITLHPSIGNWSYPCQSHYIIRENRVVWAAKMTPAQIKRNQQADTQLKERHIAELNRRRVEPTEQQRTAPVESVSFASLIRSIWLYIKSIFKN
;
A
#
# COMPACT_ATOMS: atom_id res chain seq x y z
N MET A 1 8.71 -20.49 -8.55
CA MET A 1 9.41 -20.10 -9.82
C MET A 1 9.53 -18.59 -9.85
N LYS A 2 10.58 -18.01 -10.46
CA LYS A 2 10.69 -16.55 -10.61
C LYS A 2 9.62 -16.00 -11.55
N THR A 3 8.90 -14.99 -11.11
CA THR A 3 7.89 -14.27 -11.89
C THR A 3 8.58 -13.31 -12.87
N LYS A 4 8.17 -13.33 -14.13
CA LYS A 4 8.73 -12.47 -15.20
C LYS A 4 7.86 -11.26 -15.50
N PHE A 5 6.55 -11.38 -15.27
CA PHE A 5 5.56 -10.36 -15.54
C PHE A 5 4.53 -10.31 -14.41
N LEU A 6 3.99 -9.12 -14.17
CA LEU A 6 2.85 -8.92 -13.28
C LEU A 6 1.68 -8.34 -14.08
N GLU A 7 0.54 -9.00 -14.00
CA GLU A 7 -0.73 -8.48 -14.48
C GLU A 7 -1.29 -7.47 -13.46
N PRO A 8 -1.56 -6.22 -13.85
CA PRO A 8 -2.19 -5.26 -12.96
C PRO A 8 -3.67 -5.61 -12.76
N VAL A 9 -4.08 -5.77 -11.51
CA VAL A 9 -5.47 -6.06 -11.12
C VAL A 9 -5.97 -4.95 -10.20
N TRP A 10 -6.90 -4.14 -10.71
CA TRP A 10 -7.50 -3.04 -9.97
C TRP A 10 -8.59 -3.57 -9.05
N VAL A 11 -8.47 -3.28 -7.77
CA VAL A 11 -9.40 -3.76 -6.74
C VAL A 11 -9.72 -2.63 -5.78
N GLU A 12 -10.91 -2.65 -5.21
CA GLU A 12 -11.18 -1.78 -4.06
C GLU A 12 -10.46 -2.32 -2.81
N LEU A 13 -10.66 -3.61 -2.52
CA LEU A 13 -10.05 -4.35 -1.41
C LEU A 13 -9.14 -5.44 -1.95
N VAL A 14 -7.93 -5.56 -1.38
CA VAL A 14 -7.00 -6.64 -1.71
C VAL A 14 -7.58 -7.97 -1.20
N PRO A 15 -7.56 -9.06 -1.98
CA PRO A 15 -8.07 -10.35 -1.54
C PRO A 15 -7.19 -10.95 -0.42
N ASP A 16 -7.80 -11.79 0.42
CA ASP A 16 -7.10 -12.49 1.51
C ASP A 16 -6.01 -13.45 1.01
N GLN A 17 -6.12 -13.92 -0.24
CA GLN A 17 -5.15 -14.80 -0.87
C GLN A 17 -4.65 -14.19 -2.18
N LEU A 18 -3.35 -13.90 -2.23
CA LEU A 18 -2.72 -13.39 -3.44
C LEU A 18 -2.36 -14.52 -4.41
N GLU A 19 -2.54 -14.27 -5.70
CA GLU A 19 -2.09 -15.15 -6.76
C GLU A 19 -0.71 -14.75 -7.27
N ASP A 20 0.07 -15.72 -7.73
CA ASP A 20 1.35 -15.46 -8.38
C ASP A 20 1.14 -14.71 -9.70
N GLY A 21 2.01 -13.75 -10.01
CA GLY A 21 1.95 -13.04 -11.27
C GLY A 21 0.91 -11.91 -11.33
N LYS A 22 0.21 -11.61 -10.23
CA LYS A 22 -0.71 -10.46 -10.14
C LYS A 22 -0.16 -9.35 -9.26
N LEU A 23 -0.36 -8.10 -9.70
CA LEU A 23 -0.14 -6.90 -8.91
C LEU A 23 -1.51 -6.30 -8.59
N TYR A 24 -1.98 -6.53 -7.37
CA TYR A 24 -3.22 -5.96 -6.88
C TYR A 24 -3.01 -4.50 -6.53
N ILE A 25 -3.85 -3.61 -7.05
CA ILE A 25 -3.73 -2.18 -6.87
C ILE A 25 -5.05 -1.63 -6.34
N SER A 26 -5.00 -1.03 -5.15
CA SER A 26 -6.11 -0.27 -4.59
C SER A 26 -5.78 1.22 -4.57
N GLU A 27 -6.50 1.97 -5.40
CA GLU A 27 -6.41 3.44 -5.38
C GLU A 27 -7.06 4.01 -4.13
N LYS A 28 -8.17 3.42 -3.67
CA LYS A 28 -8.90 3.86 -2.47
C LYS A 28 -8.03 3.83 -1.22
N TYR A 29 -7.21 2.79 -1.07
CA TYR A 29 -6.29 2.63 0.06
C TYR A 29 -4.85 2.97 -0.28
N ALA A 30 -4.61 3.56 -1.46
CA ALA A 30 -3.29 3.97 -1.94
C ALA A 30 -2.21 2.91 -1.70
N THR A 31 -2.44 1.68 -2.16
CA THR A 31 -1.50 0.57 -1.98
C THR A 31 -1.47 -0.35 -3.20
N ALA A 32 -0.31 -0.95 -3.47
CA ALA A 32 -0.18 -2.07 -4.38
C ALA A 32 0.51 -3.24 -3.70
N ILE A 33 0.02 -4.46 -3.92
CA ILE A 33 0.49 -5.67 -3.25
C ILE A 33 0.64 -6.81 -4.26
N HIS A 34 1.71 -7.59 -4.15
CA HIS A 34 1.95 -8.78 -4.97
C HIS A 34 2.77 -9.82 -4.21
N LYS A 35 2.74 -11.08 -4.68
CA LYS A 35 3.71 -12.09 -4.21
C LYS A 35 5.10 -11.79 -4.76
N CYS A 36 6.10 -11.95 -3.90
CA CYS A 36 7.49 -11.65 -4.21
C CYS A 36 7.93 -12.32 -5.52
N CYS A 37 8.43 -11.52 -6.46
CA CYS A 37 8.75 -11.99 -7.81
C CYS A 37 9.89 -13.02 -7.87
N CYS A 38 10.62 -13.25 -6.76
CA CYS A 38 11.59 -14.34 -6.71
C CYS A 38 10.92 -15.72 -6.60
N GLY A 39 9.63 -15.77 -6.24
CA GLY A 39 8.86 -16.98 -6.06
C GLY A 39 8.98 -17.61 -4.66
N CYS A 40 9.36 -16.84 -3.64
CA CYS A 40 9.40 -17.33 -2.25
C CYS A 40 8.03 -17.32 -1.56
N GLY A 41 7.01 -16.70 -2.15
CA GLY A 41 5.65 -16.65 -1.62
C GLY A 41 5.35 -15.47 -0.68
N GLU A 42 6.37 -14.76 -0.19
CA GLU A 42 6.21 -13.57 0.66
C GLU A 42 5.38 -12.47 -0.02
N GLU A 43 4.54 -11.78 0.73
CA GLU A 43 3.72 -10.68 0.23
C GLU A 43 4.46 -9.35 0.32
N VAL A 44 4.64 -8.70 -0.84
CA VAL A 44 5.32 -7.42 -0.96
C VAL A 44 4.28 -6.32 -1.00
N VAL A 45 4.30 -5.44 0.00
CA VAL A 45 3.42 -4.28 0.08
C VAL A 45 4.17 -3.04 -0.39
N THR A 46 3.53 -2.26 -1.27
CA THR A 46 4.07 -1.01 -1.80
C THR A 46 3.03 0.11 -1.64
N PRO A 47 3.09 0.86 -0.52
CA PRO A 47 2.27 2.06 -0.34
C PRO A 47 2.49 3.05 -1.48
N LEU A 48 1.40 3.60 -1.99
CA LEU A 48 1.40 4.53 -3.11
C LEU A 48 1.34 5.96 -2.56
N SER A 49 2.52 6.56 -2.38
CA SER A 49 2.65 7.92 -1.86
C SER A 49 3.81 8.65 -2.54
N PRO A 50 3.83 9.99 -2.54
CA PRO A 50 5.00 10.75 -3.00
C PRO A 50 6.31 10.40 -2.26
N ALA A 51 6.22 9.80 -1.05
CA ALA A 51 7.36 9.41 -0.24
C ALA A 51 7.74 7.92 -0.35
N ASP A 52 6.94 7.13 -1.08
CA ASP A 52 7.11 5.68 -1.22
C ASP A 52 7.16 5.31 -2.71
N TRP A 53 6.22 4.49 -3.18
CA TRP A 53 6.10 4.11 -4.58
C TRP A 53 5.05 4.94 -5.30
N ARG A 54 5.22 5.05 -6.61
CA ARG A 54 4.24 5.59 -7.54
C ARG A 54 4.01 4.61 -8.67
N ILE A 55 2.77 4.59 -9.15
CA ILE A 55 2.39 3.88 -10.36
C ILE A 55 2.40 4.86 -11.53
N ILE A 56 3.10 4.48 -12.59
CA ILE A 56 3.10 5.19 -13.87
C ILE A 56 2.38 4.30 -14.88
N ARG A 57 1.34 4.83 -15.52
CA ARG A 57 0.56 4.11 -16.54
C ARG A 57 1.05 4.48 -17.94
N THR A 58 1.25 3.48 -18.79
CA THR A 58 1.60 3.65 -20.20
C THR A 58 0.74 2.70 -21.02
N GLY A 59 -0.36 3.23 -21.58
CA GLY A 59 -1.41 2.40 -22.17
C GLY A 59 -2.01 1.47 -21.12
N GLN A 60 -1.97 0.16 -21.39
CA GLN A 60 -2.44 -0.88 -20.46
C GLN A 60 -1.35 -1.39 -19.50
N ALA A 61 -0.10 -0.94 -19.66
CA ALA A 61 1.01 -1.36 -18.83
C ALA A 61 1.23 -0.40 -17.65
N ILE A 62 1.76 -0.94 -16.55
CA ILE A 62 2.16 -0.17 -15.38
C ILE A 62 3.67 -0.28 -15.16
N THR A 63 4.23 0.78 -14.60
CA THR A 63 5.56 0.80 -13.99
C THR A 63 5.42 1.21 -12.54
N LEU A 64 6.02 0.45 -11.64
CA LEU A 64 6.13 0.81 -10.23
C LEU A 64 7.53 1.36 -9.97
N HIS A 65 7.58 2.55 -9.38
CA HIS A 65 8.83 3.27 -9.14
C HIS A 65 8.83 3.83 -7.71
N PRO A 66 9.95 3.76 -6.95
CA PRO A 66 11.26 3.22 -7.34
C PRO A 66 11.32 1.69 -7.32
N SER A 67 12.54 1.13 -7.39
CA SER A 67 12.80 -0.31 -7.23
C SER A 67 12.27 -0.86 -5.90
N ILE A 68 12.01 -2.16 -5.86
CA ILE A 68 11.64 -2.91 -4.66
C ILE A 68 12.84 -3.71 -4.17
N GLY A 69 13.36 -3.37 -2.99
CA GLY A 69 14.40 -4.13 -2.30
C GLY A 69 13.85 -4.85 -1.06
N ASN A 70 13.72 -6.17 -1.12
CA ASN A 70 13.15 -6.99 -0.05
C ASN A 70 14.23 -7.43 0.96
N TRP A 71 15.01 -6.49 1.48
CA TRP A 71 16.20 -6.77 2.29
C TRP A 71 15.90 -7.40 3.66
N SER A 72 14.67 -7.24 4.16
CA SER A 72 14.19 -7.89 5.38
C SER A 72 13.70 -9.33 5.16
N TYR A 73 13.49 -9.75 3.90
CA TYR A 73 13.06 -11.12 3.59
C TYR A 73 14.26 -12.05 3.44
N PRO A 74 14.10 -13.36 3.71
CA PRO A 74 15.16 -14.35 3.49
C PRO A 74 15.73 -14.34 2.06
N CYS A 75 14.89 -14.02 1.07
CA CYS A 75 15.29 -14.02 -0.34
C CYS A 75 16.15 -12.81 -0.76
N GLN A 76 16.10 -11.70 -0.03
CA GLN A 76 16.81 -10.45 -0.33
C GLN A 76 16.75 -10.04 -1.81
N SER A 77 15.57 -10.22 -2.43
CA SER A 77 15.36 -9.96 -3.85
C SER A 77 15.33 -8.46 -4.14
N HIS A 78 15.83 -8.04 -5.31
CA HIS A 78 15.79 -6.66 -5.74
C HIS A 78 15.40 -6.56 -7.22
N TYR A 79 14.32 -5.83 -7.51
CA TYR A 79 13.78 -5.70 -8.86
C TYR A 79 12.99 -4.41 -9.03
N ILE A 80 12.71 -4.06 -10.28
CA ILE A 80 11.82 -2.98 -10.70
C ILE A 80 10.68 -3.62 -11.49
N ILE A 81 9.46 -3.14 -11.30
CA ILE A 81 8.34 -3.50 -12.17
C ILE A 81 8.23 -2.40 -13.23
N ARG A 82 8.59 -2.69 -14.48
CA ARG A 82 8.60 -1.73 -15.58
C ARG A 82 7.79 -2.29 -16.74
N GLU A 83 6.75 -1.57 -17.16
CA GLU A 83 5.84 -1.99 -18.23
C GLU A 83 5.37 -3.45 -18.04
N ASN A 84 4.85 -3.75 -16.85
CA ASN A 84 4.44 -5.07 -16.37
C ASN A 84 5.57 -6.11 -16.25
N ARG A 85 6.82 -5.80 -16.61
CA ARG A 85 7.96 -6.73 -16.55
C ARG A 85 8.71 -6.61 -15.24
N VAL A 86 9.15 -7.75 -14.72
CA VAL A 86 10.09 -7.80 -13.58
C VAL A 86 11.51 -7.66 -14.11
N VAL A 87 12.11 -6.50 -13.89
CA VAL A 87 13.51 -6.21 -14.26
C VAL A 87 14.37 -6.35 -13.01
N TRP A 88 15.23 -7.36 -12.99
CA TRP A 88 16.12 -7.61 -11.84
C TRP A 88 17.16 -6.51 -11.70
N ALA A 89 17.31 -6.00 -10.48
CA ALA A 89 18.30 -4.98 -10.15
C ALA A 89 19.44 -5.60 -9.35
N ALA A 90 20.62 -4.96 -9.42
CA ALA A 90 21.81 -5.43 -8.72
C ALA A 90 21.61 -5.42 -7.19
N LYS A 91 22.19 -6.39 -6.47
CA LYS A 91 22.16 -6.36 -5.01
C LYS A 91 22.83 -5.09 -4.47
N MET A 92 22.25 -4.52 -3.43
CA MET A 92 22.84 -3.38 -2.72
C MET A 92 23.71 -3.89 -1.58
N THR A 93 24.81 -3.18 -1.30
CA THR A 93 25.63 -3.43 -0.12
C THR A 93 24.89 -3.00 1.16
N PRO A 94 25.24 -3.54 2.34
CA PRO A 94 24.62 -3.11 3.60
C PRO A 94 24.70 -1.59 3.83
N ALA A 95 25.80 -0.96 3.41
CA ALA A 95 25.96 0.50 3.50
C ALA A 95 25.02 1.26 2.55
N GLN A 96 24.79 0.75 1.34
CA GLN A 96 23.81 1.31 0.40
C GLN A 96 22.38 1.16 0.93
N ILE A 97 22.03 -0.03 1.44
CA ILE A 97 20.71 -0.31 2.04
C ILE A 97 20.44 0.66 3.19
N LYS A 98 21.40 0.81 4.12
CA LYS A 98 21.26 1.71 5.26
C LYS A 98 21.08 3.17 4.83
N ARG A 99 21.86 3.63 3.85
CA ARG A 99 21.75 4.99 3.31
C ARG A 99 20.37 5.23 2.71
N ASN A 100 19.86 4.29 1.91
CA ASN A 100 18.54 4.41 1.29
C ASN A 100 17.43 4.44 2.35
N GLN A 101 17.47 3.52 3.32
CA GLN A 101 16.50 3.51 4.43
C GLN A 101 16.46 4.83 5.21
N GLN A 102 17.63 5.43 5.45
CA GLN A 102 17.71 6.75 6.11
C GLN A 102 17.07 7.85 5.27
N ALA A 103 17.32 7.88 3.96
CA ALA A 103 16.71 8.84 3.05
C ALA A 103 15.19 8.65 2.95
N ASP A 104 14.72 7.40 2.82
CA ASP A 104 13.30 7.04 2.77
C ASP A 104 12.57 7.47 4.04
N THR A 105 13.20 7.27 5.21
CA THR A 105 12.65 7.69 6.50
C THR A 105 12.46 9.20 6.55
N GLN A 106 13.47 9.98 6.16
CA GLN A 106 13.37 11.44 6.14
C GLN A 106 12.31 11.93 5.16
N LEU A 107 12.17 11.28 4.01
CA LEU A 107 11.15 11.64 3.03
C LEU A 107 9.73 11.40 3.57
N LYS A 108 9.52 10.26 4.25
CA LYS A 108 8.26 9.94 4.92
C LYS A 108 7.90 10.91 6.03
N GLU A 109 8.87 11.24 6.89
CA GLU A 109 8.67 12.22 7.97
C GLU A 109 8.23 13.58 7.42
N ARG A 110 8.89 14.06 6.35
CA ARG A 110 8.51 15.31 5.68
C ARG A 110 7.10 15.23 5.07
N HIS A 111 6.78 14.11 4.44
CA HIS A 111 5.46 13.91 3.85
C HIS A 111 4.34 13.90 4.90
N ILE A 112 4.54 13.20 6.01
CA ILE A 112 3.59 13.17 7.13
C ILE A 112 3.43 14.56 7.74
N ALA A 113 4.53 15.29 7.94
CA ALA A 113 4.48 16.66 8.47
C ALA A 113 3.66 17.60 7.56
N GLU A 114 3.82 17.49 6.24
CA GLU A 114 3.04 18.25 5.26
C GLU A 114 1.55 17.87 5.28
N LEU A 115 1.22 16.57 5.33
CA LEU A 115 -0.16 16.12 5.47
C LEU A 115 -0.82 16.66 6.74
N ASN A 116 -0.10 16.63 7.86
CA ASN A 116 -0.58 17.18 9.13
C ASN A 116 -0.81 18.69 9.04
N ARG A 117 0.09 19.45 8.38
CA ARG A 117 -0.10 20.89 8.16
C ARG A 117 -1.39 21.18 7.38
N ARG A 118 -1.61 20.47 6.27
CA ARG A 118 -2.82 20.62 5.44
C ARG A 118 -4.11 20.26 6.17
N ARG A 119 -4.06 19.27 7.06
CA ARG A 119 -5.22 18.87 7.89
C ARG A 119 -5.55 19.93 8.94
N VAL A 120 -4.57 20.68 9.42
CA VAL A 120 -4.72 21.71 10.46
C VAL A 120 -5.12 23.07 9.87
N GLU A 121 -4.82 23.35 8.60
CA GLU A 121 -5.34 24.51 7.88
C GLU A 121 -6.87 24.38 7.70
N PRO A 122 -7.69 25.21 8.37
CA PRO A 122 -9.14 25.13 8.21
C PRO A 122 -9.50 25.54 6.79
N THR A 123 -10.14 24.67 6.03
CA THR A 123 -10.85 25.10 4.83
C THR A 123 -11.97 26.02 5.29
N GLU A 124 -12.03 27.25 4.76
CA GLU A 124 -13.03 28.27 5.13
C GLU A 124 -14.48 27.76 5.04
N GLN A 125 -14.70 26.69 4.26
CA GLN A 125 -15.98 25.98 4.09
C GLN A 125 -16.42 25.12 5.29
N GLN A 126 -15.55 24.78 6.25
CA GLN A 126 -15.92 23.99 7.44
C GLN A 126 -16.45 24.83 8.61
N ARG A 127 -16.43 26.17 8.50
CA ARG A 127 -16.92 27.07 9.56
C ARG A 127 -18.44 27.18 9.67
N THR A 128 -19.20 26.72 8.68
CA THR A 128 -20.65 27.03 8.60
C THR A 128 -21.60 25.82 8.73
N ALA A 129 -21.11 24.59 8.84
CA ALA A 129 -21.99 23.43 9.00
C ALA A 129 -22.21 23.11 10.50
N PRO A 130 -23.46 23.10 11.01
CA PRO A 130 -23.75 22.67 12.37
C PRO A 130 -23.46 21.18 12.48
N VAL A 131 -22.67 20.78 13.48
CA VAL A 131 -22.40 19.37 13.78
C VAL A 131 -23.57 18.85 14.63
N GLU A 132 -24.56 18.24 13.97
CA GLU A 132 -25.55 17.43 14.68
C GLU A 132 -24.89 16.13 15.14
N SER A 133 -24.67 16.01 16.45
CA SER A 133 -24.09 14.82 17.08
C SER A 133 -25.11 13.69 17.16
N VAL A 134 -25.03 12.71 16.25
CA VAL A 134 -25.78 11.46 16.42
C VAL A 134 -25.05 10.57 17.43
N SER A 135 -25.71 10.26 18.54
CA SER A 135 -25.17 9.47 19.64
C SER A 135 -24.86 8.02 19.23
N PHE A 136 -23.60 7.63 19.33
CA PHE A 136 -23.10 6.27 19.08
C PHE A 136 -23.71 5.19 19.99
N ALA A 137 -24.36 5.58 21.09
CA ALA A 137 -24.98 4.64 22.04
C ALA A 137 -26.13 3.84 21.41
N SER A 138 -26.83 4.41 20.43
CA SER A 138 -27.98 3.77 19.77
C SER A 138 -27.57 2.68 18.78
N LEU A 139 -26.41 2.84 18.13
CA LEU A 139 -25.95 1.93 17.07
C LEU A 139 -25.35 0.63 17.63
N ILE A 140 -24.66 0.71 18.78
CA ILE A 140 -24.00 -0.44 19.42
C ILE A 140 -25.04 -1.42 20.02
N ARG A 141 -26.20 -0.92 20.47
CA ARG A 141 -27.26 -1.77 21.05
C ARG A 141 -27.87 -2.72 20.04
N SER A 142 -28.08 -2.27 18.80
CA SER A 142 -28.69 -3.07 17.73
C SER A 142 -27.76 -4.19 17.24
N ILE A 143 -26.45 -3.90 17.15
CA ILE A 143 -25.44 -4.87 16.71
C ILE A 143 -25.22 -5.95 17.79
N TRP A 144 -25.23 -5.58 19.07
CA TRP A 144 -25.10 -6.56 20.16
C TRP A 144 -26.31 -7.49 20.29
N LEU A 145 -27.53 -6.99 20.06
CA LEU A 145 -28.74 -7.82 20.04
C LEU A 145 -28.73 -8.79 18.85
N TYR A 146 -28.23 -8.37 17.69
CA TYR A 146 -28.06 -9.23 16.51
C TYR A 146 -27.06 -10.36 16.76
N ILE A 147 -25.91 -10.06 17.37
CA ILE A 147 -24.87 -11.07 17.69
C ILE A 147 -25.39 -12.07 18.75
N LYS A 148 -26.17 -11.63 19.74
CA LYS A 148 -26.78 -12.56 20.72
C LYS A 148 -27.81 -13.52 20.12
N SER A 149 -28.43 -13.16 19.00
CA SER A 149 -29.39 -14.03 18.30
C SER A 149 -28.71 -15.15 17.51
N ILE A 150 -27.43 -15.01 17.18
CA ILE A 150 -26.71 -15.96 16.30
C ILE A 150 -26.07 -17.11 17.10
N PHE A 151 -25.84 -16.94 18.40
CA PHE A 151 -25.20 -17.95 19.26
C PHE A 151 -26.17 -18.72 20.18
N LYS A 152 -27.45 -18.76 19.83
CA LYS A 152 -28.45 -19.56 20.53
C LYS A 152 -29.23 -20.42 19.54
N ASN A 153 -28.53 -21.39 18.94
CA ASN A 153 -29.05 -22.69 18.53
C ASN A 153 -27.89 -23.66 18.34
#